data_AF-A0A0F3GY11-F1
#
_entry.id   AF-A0A0F3GY11-F1
#
_cell.length_a   1.000
_cell.length_b   1.000
_cell.length_c   1.000
_cell.angle_alpha   90.00
_cell.angle_beta   90.00
_cell.angle_gamma   90.00
#
_symmetry.space_group_name_H-M   'P 1'
#
loop_
_entity.id
_entity.type
_entity.pdbx_description
1 polymer ?
#
loop_
_entity_poly.entity_id
_entity_poly.type
_entity_poly.pdbx_seq_one_letter_code
_entity_poly.pdbx_strand_id
1 'polypeptide(L)'
;EFFKDIFTKGELKGRQEGILEGELKGRQEGILEGELKGKLEGIEGMLEIKYGPEGLELMDMLRGIDKVDKLDEFSALIRRSTSVAQLRLYLQGNA
;
A
#
# COMPACT_ATOMS: atom_id res chain seq x y z
N GLU A 1 36.64 -0.53 -36.48
CA GLU A 1 36.23 0.45 -35.43
C GLU A 1 34.72 0.58 -35.25
N PHE A 2 33.93 0.70 -36.33
CA PHE A 2 32.47 0.87 -36.29
C PHE A 2 31.69 -0.11 -35.39
N PHE A 3 31.96 -1.42 -35.48
CA PHE A 3 31.29 -2.43 -34.66
C PHE A 3 31.55 -2.29 -33.16
N LYS A 4 32.73 -1.80 -32.78
CA LYS A 4 33.11 -1.59 -31.37
C LYS A 4 32.35 -0.41 -30.79
N ASP A 5 32.17 0.66 -31.58
CA ASP A 5 31.40 1.84 -31.20
C ASP A 5 29.90 1.54 -31.04
N ILE A 6 29.31 0.74 -31.95
CA ILE A 6 27.91 0.31 -31.83
C ILE A 6 27.70 -0.55 -30.58
N PHE A 7 28.60 -1.50 -30.30
CA PHE A 7 28.51 -2.35 -29.13
C PHE A 7 28.58 -1.53 -27.83
N THR A 8 29.57 -0.64 -27.71
CA THR A 8 29.72 0.25 -26.54
C THR A 8 28.51 1.16 -26.35
N LYS A 9 27.95 1.71 -27.44
CA LYS A 9 26.72 2.53 -27.38
C LYS A 9 25.51 1.70 -26.94
N GLY A 10 25.40 0.46 -27.41
CA GLY A 10 24.36 -0.49 -27.00
C GLY A 10 24.42 -0.79 -25.50
N GLU A 11 25.61 -1.12 -24.97
CA GLU A 11 25.79 -1.39 -23.54
C GLU A 11 25.52 -0.15 -22.67
N LEU A 12 26.00 1.02 -23.09
CA LEU A 12 25.74 2.28 -22.37
C LEU A 12 24.25 2.60 -22.32
N LYS A 13 23.53 2.38 -23.43
CA LYS A 13 22.09 2.63 -23.52
C LYS A 13 21.31 1.64 -22.65
N GLY A 14 21.62 0.34 -22.75
CA GLY A 14 20.98 -0.68 -21.92
C GLY A 14 21.20 -0.46 -20.42
N ARG A 15 22.41 -0.02 -20.02
CA ARG A 15 22.69 0.34 -18.63
C ARG A 15 21.88 1.57 -18.18
N GLN A 16 21.77 2.60 -19.01
CA GLN A 16 20.96 3.78 -18.67
C GLN A 16 19.48 3.44 -18.57
N GLU A 17 18.94 2.64 -19.50
CA GLU A 17 17.56 2.18 -19.47
C GLU A 17 17.29 1.35 -18.20
N GLY A 18 18.18 0.43 -17.84
CA GLY A 18 18.03 -0.38 -16.62
C GLY A 18 18.07 0.45 -15.33
N ILE A 19 18.91 1.48 -15.25
CA ILE A 19 18.93 2.40 -14.10
C ILE A 19 17.61 3.16 -14.01
N LEU A 20 17.16 3.73 -15.14
CA LEU A 20 15.93 4.52 -15.19
C LEU A 20 14.70 3.67 -14.83
N GLU A 21 14.62 2.44 -15.34
CA GLU A 21 13.53 1.53 -15.03
C GLU A 21 13.55 1.11 -13.55
N GLY A 22 14.74 0.86 -12.99
CA GLY A 22 14.90 0.56 -11.56
C GLY A 22 14.45 1.71 -10.66
N GLU A 23 14.86 2.94 -10.97
CA GLU A 23 14.44 4.13 -10.23
C GLU A 23 12.93 4.36 -10.32
N LEU A 24 12.33 4.17 -11.49
CA LEU A 24 10.88 4.31 -11.68
C LEU A 24 10.09 3.27 -10.90
N LYS A 25 10.51 2.01 -10.92
CA LYS A 25 9.87 0.93 -10.15
C LYS A 25 9.99 1.18 -8.65
N GLY A 26 11.21 1.45 -8.16
CA GLY A 26 11.43 1.72 -6.74
C GLY A 26 10.64 2.93 -6.24
N ARG A 27 10.51 3.99 -7.06
CA ARG A 27 9.68 5.14 -6.73
C ARG A 27 8.19 4.78 -6.64
N GLN A 28 7.67 3.99 -7.59
CA GLN A 28 6.27 3.56 -7.56
C GLN A 28 5.97 2.67 -6.35
N GLU A 29 6.83 1.70 -6.07
CA GLU A 29 6.73 0.82 -4.91
C GLU A 29 6.74 1.61 -3.61
N GLY A 30 7.68 2.56 -3.46
CA GLY A 30 7.75 3.40 -2.26
C GLY A 30 6.53 4.31 -2.07
N ILE A 31 5.93 4.82 -3.16
CA ILE A 31 4.68 5.59 -3.08
C ILE A 31 3.54 4.70 -2.58
N LEU A 32 3.39 3.49 -3.16
CA LEU A 32 2.34 2.56 -2.79
C LEU A 32 2.48 2.10 -1.33
N GLU A 33 3.69 1.73 -0.90
CA GLU A 33 3.96 1.31 0.47
C GLU A 33 3.70 2.45 1.46
N GLY A 34 4.12 3.67 1.14
CA GLY A 34 3.86 4.85 1.95
C GLY A 34 2.37 5.15 2.07
N GLU A 35 1.61 5.02 0.98
CA GLU A 35 0.15 5.20 0.99
C GLU A 35 -0.55 4.13 1.84
N LEU A 36 -0.19 2.86 1.68
CA LEU A 36 -0.74 1.77 2.48
C LEU A 36 -0.47 1.98 3.97
N LYS A 37 0.77 2.29 4.33
CA LYS A 37 1.16 2.53 5.73
C LYS A 37 0.41 3.73 6.31
N GLY A 38 0.35 4.84 5.58
CA GLY A 38 -0.37 6.04 6.04
C GLY A 38 -1.88 5.79 6.22
N LYS A 39 -2.50 5.01 5.34
CA LYS A 39 -3.91 4.62 5.50
C LYS A 39 -4.12 3.72 6.71
N LEU A 40 -3.23 2.75 6.96
CA LEU A 40 -3.30 1.89 8.15
C LEU A 40 -3.16 2.70 9.44
N GLU A 41 -2.19 3.61 9.53
CA GLU A 41 -2.01 4.50 10.70
C GLU A 41 -3.25 5.40 10.90
N GLY A 42 -3.83 5.93 9.82
CA GLY A 42 -5.06 6.72 9.90
C GLY A 42 -6.27 5.91 10.38
N ILE A 43 -6.39 4.66 9.93
CA ILE A 43 -7.42 3.71 10.37
C ILE A 43 -7.25 3.38 11.85
N GLU A 44 -6.02 3.11 12.29
CA GLU A 44 -5.69 2.85 13.70
C GLU A 44 -6.20 3.96 14.60
N GLY A 45 -5.87 5.22 14.27
CA GLY A 45 -6.35 6.39 15.02
C GLY A 45 -7.88 6.53 14.98
N MET A 46 -8.53 6.29 13.84
CA MET A 46 -9.99 6.32 13.75
C MET A 46 -10.67 5.25 14.62
N LEU A 47 -10.08 4.04 14.67
CA LEU A 47 -10.57 2.94 15.49
C LEU A 47 -10.38 3.22 16.98
N GLU A 48 -9.21 3.70 17.38
CA GLU A 48 -8.91 4.09 18.76
C GLU A 48 -9.89 5.17 19.25
N ILE A 49 -10.11 6.22 18.45
CA ILE A 49 -11.00 7.33 18.82
C ILE A 49 -12.45 6.87 18.98
N LYS A 50 -12.95 5.99 18.10
CA LYS A 50 -14.39 5.67 18.04
C LYS A 50 -14.77 4.42 18.83
N TYR A 51 -13.89 3.43 18.90
CA TYR A 51 -14.15 2.12 19.47
C TYR A 51 -13.14 1.71 20.54
N GLY A 52 -12.13 2.55 20.82
CA GLY A 52 -11.13 2.27 21.85
C GLY A 52 -10.33 1.00 21.57
N PRO A 53 -9.87 0.29 22.62
CA PRO A 53 -9.04 -0.90 22.50
C PRO A 53 -9.69 -2.03 21.68
N GLU A 54 -11.01 -2.18 21.76
CA GLU A 54 -11.74 -3.22 21.03
C GLU A 54 -11.67 -3.02 19.51
N GLY A 55 -11.62 -1.75 19.06
CA GLY A 55 -11.39 -1.42 17.65
C GLY A 55 -9.99 -1.79 17.19
N LEU A 56 -8.98 -1.60 18.05
CA LEU A 56 -7.57 -1.86 17.75
C LEU A 56 -7.28 -3.36 17.54
N GLU A 57 -8.09 -4.27 18.10
CA GLU A 57 -8.00 -5.71 17.83
C GLU A 57 -8.15 -6.05 16.33
N LEU A 58 -8.76 -5.15 15.53
CA LEU A 58 -8.92 -5.35 14.09
C LEU A 58 -7.62 -5.07 13.31
N MET A 59 -6.63 -4.43 13.92
CA MET A 59 -5.39 -4.03 13.23
C MET A 59 -4.60 -5.22 12.71
N ASP A 60 -4.61 -6.35 13.41
CA ASP A 60 -3.92 -7.57 12.96
C ASP A 60 -4.49 -8.09 11.63
N MET A 61 -5.80 -7.99 11.44
CA MET A 61 -6.44 -8.35 10.17
C MET A 61 -6.21 -7.30 9.10
N LEU A 62 -6.23 -6.01 9.46
CA LEU A 62 -6.03 -4.90 8.52
C LEU A 62 -4.63 -4.86 7.93
N ARG A 63 -3.60 -5.25 8.70
CA ARG A 63 -2.21 -5.36 8.23
C ARG A 63 -2.05 -6.40 7.10
N GLY A 64 -2.99 -7.32 6.95
CA GLY A 64 -3.02 -8.28 5.83
C GLY A 64 -3.58 -7.70 4.53
N ILE A 65 -4.14 -6.48 4.54
CA ILE A 65 -4.74 -5.86 3.36
C ILE A 65 -3.69 -5.00 2.64
N ASP A 66 -3.35 -5.41 1.43
CA ASP A 66 -2.41 -4.72 0.53
C ASP A 66 -3.09 -3.81 -0.51
N LYS A 67 -4.42 -3.74 -0.49
CA LYS A 67 -5.22 -2.92 -1.40
C LYS A 67 -5.67 -1.62 -0.75
N VAL A 68 -5.14 -0.53 -1.27
CA VAL A 68 -5.51 0.85 -0.94
C VAL A 68 -7.02 1.07 -0.97
N ASP A 69 -7.70 0.61 -2.03
CA ASP A 69 -9.16 0.74 -2.17
C ASP A 69 -9.94 0.06 -1.03
N LYS A 70 -9.46 -1.09 -0.56
CA LYS A 70 -10.10 -1.83 0.54
C LYS A 70 -9.95 -1.12 1.88
N LEU A 71 -8.81 -0.47 2.11
CA LEU A 71 -8.59 0.39 3.28
C LEU A 71 -9.48 1.64 3.24
N ASP A 72 -9.75 2.19 2.05
CA ASP A 72 -10.67 3.32 1.88
C ASP A 72 -12.14 2.92 2.13
N GLU A 73 -12.57 1.78 1.60
CA GLU A 73 -13.89 1.19 1.89
C GLU A 73 -14.08 0.98 3.40
N PHE A 74 -13.04 0.46 4.07
CA PHE A 74 -13.04 0.23 5.51
C PHE A 74 -13.06 1.53 6.32
N SER A 75 -12.29 2.54 5.92
CA SER A 75 -12.31 3.87 6.53
C SER A 75 -13.70 4.51 6.45
N ALA A 76 -14.37 4.39 5.31
CA ALA A 76 -15.75 4.83 5.15
C ALA A 76 -16.71 4.01 6.03
N LEU A 77 -16.46 2.70 6.20
CA LEU A 77 -17.22 1.84 7.10
C LEU A 77 -17.07 2.25 8.58
N ILE A 78 -15.87 2.60 9.02
CA ILE A 78 -15.63 3.09 10.39
C ILE A 78 -16.53 4.29 10.69
N ARG A 79 -16.65 5.25 9.76
CA ARG A 79 -17.47 6.46 9.95
C ARG A 79 -18.95 6.16 10.16
N ARG A 80 -19.52 5.22 9.40
CA ARG A 80 -20.95 4.86 9.42
C ARG A 80 -21.33 3.78 10.43
N SER A 81 -20.43 2.84 10.71
CA SER A 81 -20.70 1.72 11.62
C SER A 81 -20.94 2.22 13.04
N THR A 82 -21.75 1.51 13.81
CA THR A 82 -21.95 1.76 15.25
C THR A 82 -21.30 0.69 16.12
N SER A 83 -20.69 -0.35 15.54
CA SER A 83 -20.10 -1.46 16.30
C SER A 83 -18.87 -2.07 15.63
N VAL A 84 -17.95 -2.56 16.47
CA VAL A 84 -16.77 -3.33 16.06
C VAL A 84 -17.16 -4.64 15.38
N ALA A 85 -18.29 -5.26 15.77
CA ALA A 85 -18.78 -6.49 15.16
C ALA A 85 -19.08 -6.33 13.66
N GLN A 86 -19.69 -5.22 13.24
CA GLN A 86 -19.92 -4.94 11.82
C GLN A 86 -18.61 -4.77 11.04
N LEU A 87 -17.60 -4.14 11.64
CA LEU A 87 -16.27 -3.99 11.05
C LEU A 87 -15.57 -5.34 10.87
N ARG A 88 -15.66 -6.20 11.89
CA ARG A 88 -15.11 -7.56 11.86
C ARG A 88 -15.76 -8.42 10.78
N LEU A 89 -17.08 -8.35 10.62
CA LEU A 89 -17.79 -9.06 9.55
C LEU A 89 -17.34 -8.63 8.16
N TYR A 90 -17.14 -7.32 7.94
CA TYR A 90 -16.61 -6.82 6.67
C TYR A 90 -15.23 -7.40 6.37
N LEU A 91 -14.34 -7.44 7.37
CA LEU A 91 -12.98 -7.98 7.21
C LEU A 91 -12.99 -9.49 6.97
N GLN A 92 -13.90 -10.25 7.58
CA GLN A 92 -14.04 -11.69 7.35
C GLN A 92 -14.63 -12.03 5.97
N GLY A 93 -15.50 -11.17 5.42
CA GLY A 93 -16.11 -11.37 4.10
C GLY A 93 -15.29 -10.83 2.92
N ASN A 94 -14.25 -10.04 3.19
CA ASN A 94 -13.38 -9.40 2.18
C ASN A 94 -11.89 -9.71 2.39
N ALA A 95 -11.55 -10.68 3.25
CA ALA A 95 -10.20 -11.24 3.41
C ALA A 95 -9.78 -12.07 2.19
#